data_AF-A0A523YC67-F1
#
_entry.id   AF-A0A523YC67-F1
#
_cell.length_a   1.000
_cell.length_b   1.000
_cell.length_c   1.000
_cell.angle_alpha   90.00
_cell.angle_beta   90.00
_cell.angle_gamma   90.00
#
_symmetry.space_group_name_H-M   'P 1'
#
loop_
_entity.id
_entity.type
_entity.pdbx_description
1 polymer ?
#
loop_
_entity_poly.entity_id
_entity_poly.type
_entity_poly.pdbx_seq_one_letter_code
_entity_poly.pdbx_strand_id
1 'polypeptide(L)' 'MDIVRKSWKVQRKIQEKARRIGRGKYGQVLRMARKPEPEEYIRTLQLVGIGLLLIGLLGFGIYLIMSVLIPDLLGTIMP' A
#
# COMPACT_ATOMS: atom_id res chain seq x y z
N MET A 1 -2.78 -33.74 26.55
CA MET A 1 -2.39 -34.46 25.31
C MET A 1 -3.31 -34.18 24.10
N ASP A 2 -4.43 -33.47 24.25
CA ASP A 2 -5.41 -33.24 23.16
C ASP A 2 -5.11 -32.06 22.24
N ILE A 3 -4.40 -31.04 22.74
CA ILE A 3 -4.05 -29.83 21.96
C ILE A 3 -3.08 -30.17 20.82
N VAL A 4 -2.08 -31.03 21.08
CA VAL A 4 -1.08 -31.45 20.08
C VAL A 4 -1.72 -32.19 18.90
N ARG A 5 -2.73 -33.05 19.15
CA ARG A 5 -3.46 -33.77 18.09
C ARG A 5 -4.37 -32.85 17.27
N LYS A 6 -4.93 -31.81 17.89
CA LYS A 6 -5.76 -30.81 17.17
C LYS A 6 -4.89 -29.95 16.25
N SER A 7 -3.69 -29.57 16.69
CA SER A 7 -2.72 -28.81 15.88
C SER A 7 -2.25 -29.57 14.64
N TRP A 8 -2.03 -30.89 14.73
CA TRP A 8 -1.65 -31.72 13.58
C TRP A 8 -2.73 -31.81 12.48
N LYS A 9 -4.01 -31.73 12.82
CA LYS A 9 -5.11 -31.73 11.83
C LYS A 9 -5.26 -30.38 11.13
N VAL A 10 -4.97 -29.29 11.83
CA VAL A 10 -5.01 -27.93 11.26
C VAL A 10 -3.82 -27.70 10.33
N GLN A 11 -2.61 -28.13 10.72
CA GLN A 11 -1.42 -28.02 9.87
C GLN A 11 -1.59 -28.73 8.54
N ARG A 12 -2.11 -29.97 8.51
CA ARG A 12 -2.31 -30.71 7.25
C ARG A 12 -3.31 -30.03 6.30
N LYS A 13 -4.43 -29.52 6.81
CA LYS A 13 -5.42 -28.80 5.98
C LYS A 13 -4.85 -27.50 5.41
N ILE A 14 -4.04 -26.77 6.19
CA ILE A 14 -3.39 -25.54 5.74
C ILE A 14 -2.31 -25.86 4.71
N GLN A 15 -1.50 -26.89 4.92
CA GLN A 15 -0.44 -27.30 4.00
C GLN A 15 -1.01 -27.79 2.66
N GLU A 16 -2.12 -28.55 2.69
CA GLU A 16 -2.82 -29.01 1.48
C GLU A 16 -3.48 -27.87 0.69
N LYS A 17 -4.09 -26.89 1.38
CA LYS A 17 -4.64 -25.69 0.73
C LYS A 17 -3.54 -24.79 0.16
N ALA A 18 -2.45 -24.58 0.90
CA ALA A 18 -1.30 -23.79 0.44
C ALA A 18 -0.66 -24.42 -0.81
N ARG A 19 -0.54 -25.75 -0.87
CA ARG A 19 -0.04 -26.47 -2.06
C ARG A 19 -0.93 -26.31 -3.30
N ARG A 20 -2.24 -26.11 -3.11
CA ARG A 20 -3.23 -25.92 -4.19
C ARG A 20 -3.35 -24.46 -4.65
N ILE A 21 -3.13 -23.49 -3.77
CA ILE A 21 -3.24 -22.05 -4.06
C ILE A 21 -2.25 -21.58 -5.15
N GLY A 22 -1.13 -22.28 -5.35
CA GLY A 22 -0.14 -21.94 -6.38
C GLY A 22 -0.34 -22.57 -7.77
N ARG A 23 -1.29 -23.50 -7.96
CA ARG A 23 -1.45 -24.26 -9.22
C ARG A 23 -2.74 -24.00 -9.98
N GLY A 24 -3.59 -23.09 -9.50
CA GLY A 24 -4.79 -22.66 -10.23
C GLY A 24 -4.47 -21.83 -11.47
N LYS A 25 -5.49 -21.50 -12.28
CA LYS A 25 -5.38 -20.67 -13.50
C LYS A 25 -4.54 -19.41 -13.30
N TYR A 26 -4.75 -18.69 -12.18
CA TYR A 26 -4.02 -17.47 -11.84
C TYR A 26 -2.58 -17.69 -11.37
N GLY A 27 -2.26 -18.85 -10.80
CA GLY A 27 -0.89 -19.21 -10.40
C GLY A 27 0.02 -19.39 -11.62
N GLN A 28 -0.53 -19.83 -12.76
CA GLN A 28 0.21 -19.91 -14.01
C GLN A 28 0.51 -18.51 -14.58
N VAL A 29 -0.47 -17.59 -14.51
CA VAL A 29 -0.30 -16.20 -14.97
C VAL A 29 0.71 -15.45 -14.12
N LEU A 30 0.65 -15.57 -12.79
CA LEU A 30 1.64 -14.97 -11.88
C LEU A 30 3.05 -15.51 -12.12
N ARG A 31 3.19 -16.77 -12.57
CA ARG A 31 4.48 -17.34 -12.95
C ARG A 31 5.00 -16.85 -14.31
N MET A 32 4.11 -16.38 -15.18
CA MET A 32 4.47 -15.75 -16.46
C MET A 32 4.79 -14.26 -16.31
N ALA A 33 4.33 -13.61 -15.24
CA ALA A 33 4.65 -12.22 -14.97
C ALA A 33 6.16 -12.07 -14.72
N ARG A 34 6.80 -11.14 -15.44
CA ARG A 34 8.19 -10.78 -15.20
C ARG A 34 8.27 -10.01 -13.88
N LYS A 35 9.03 -10.53 -12.92
CA LYS A 35 9.38 -9.77 -11.72
C LYS A 35 10.23 -8.56 -12.15
N PRO A 36 9.91 -7.33 -11.72
CA PRO A 36 10.70 -6.16 -12.08
C PRO A 36 12.11 -6.28 -11.49
N GLU A 37 13.10 -5.76 -12.23
CA GLU A 37 14.45 -5.64 -11.69
C GLU A 37 14.47 -4.61 -10.55
N PRO A 38 15.35 -4.75 -9.54
CA PRO A 38 15.41 -3.81 -8.42
C PRO A 38 15.60 -2.36 -8.86
N GLU A 39 16.39 -2.13 -9.91
CA GLU A 39 16.63 -0.79 -10.46
C GLU A 39 15.40 -0.18 -11.11
N GLU A 40 14.65 -0.97 -11.90
CA GLU A 40 13.40 -0.55 -12.53
C GLU A 40 12.36 -0.17 -11.45
N TYR A 41 12.24 -1.02 -10.42
CA TYR A 41 11.34 -0.78 -9.30
C TYR A 41 11.67 0.52 -8.55
N ILE A 42 12.94 0.74 -8.22
CA ILE A 42 13.37 1.93 -7.48
C ILE A 42 13.12 3.20 -8.30
N ARG A 43 13.39 3.19 -9.62
CA ARG A 43 13.13 4.35 -10.49
C ARG A 43 11.64 4.71 -10.53
N THR A 44 10.77 3.71 -10.70
CA THR A 44 9.32 3.93 -10.67
C THR A 44 8.85 4.42 -9.31
N LEU A 45 9.35 3.81 -8.23
CA LEU A 45 9.00 4.20 -6.87
C LEU A 45 9.39 5.65 -6.58
N GLN A 46 10.57 6.09 -7.01
CA GLN A 46 11.03 7.47 -6.87
C GLN A 46 10.13 8.44 -7.65
N LEU A 47 9.78 8.12 -8.90
CA LEU A 47 8.90 8.96 -9.70
C LEU A 47 7.52 9.13 -9.05
N VAL A 48 6.91 8.02 -8.65
CA VAL A 48 5.60 8.03 -7.97
C VAL A 48 5.69 8.75 -6.63
N GLY A 49 6.75 8.51 -5.85
CA GLY A 49 6.98 9.15 -4.56
C GLY A 49 7.11 10.67 -4.66
N ILE A 50 7.87 11.16 -5.65
CA ILE A 50 8.01 12.60 -5.92
C ILE A 50 6.66 13.18 -6.36
N GLY A 51 5.93 12.51 -7.25
CA GLY A 51 4.61 12.97 -7.70
C GLY A 51 3.61 13.08 -6.55
N LEU A 52 3.57 12.08 -5.66
CA LEU A 52 2.70 12.07 -4.49
C LEU A 52 3.06 13.21 -3.52
N LEU A 53 4.35 13.44 -3.31
CA LEU A 53 4.83 14.51 -2.44
C LEU A 53 4.48 15.89 -3.01
N LEU A 54 4.66 16.12 -4.31
CA LEU A 54 4.32 17.40 -4.96
C LEU A 54 2.81 17.70 -4.88
N ILE A 55 1.98 16.72 -5.23
CA ILE A 55 0.51 16.90 -5.20
C ILE A 55 0.03 17.05 -3.74
N GLY A 56 0.59 16.28 -2.82
CA GLY A 56 0.29 16.36 -1.39
C GLY A 56 0.66 17.73 -0.80
N LEU A 57 1.86 18.24 -1.08
CA LEU A 57 2.28 19.56 -0.63
C LEU A 57 1.48 20.68 -1.27
N LEU A 58 1.13 20.57 -2.56
CA LEU A 58 0.31 21.57 -3.23
C LEU A 58 -1.08 21.65 -2.61
N GLY A 59 -1.75 20.49 -2.44
CA GLY A 59 -3.06 20.43 -1.78
C GLY A 59 -3.00 20.89 -0.32
N PHE A 60 -1.96 20.49 0.41
CA PHE A 60 -1.74 20.92 1.79
C PHE A 60 -1.45 22.43 1.90
N GLY A 61 -0.68 22.99 0.95
CA GLY A 61 -0.40 24.42 0.89
C GLY A 61 -1.68 25.24 0.67
N ILE A 62 -2.54 24.81 -0.26
CA ILE A 62 -3.87 25.42 -0.46
C ILE A 62 -4.70 25.33 0.82
N TYR A 63 -4.74 24.16 1.46
CA TYR A 63 -5.44 23.97 2.73
C TYR A 63 -4.94 24.94 3.81
N LEU A 64 -3.62 25.06 4.01
CA LEU A 64 -3.05 25.96 5.03
C LEU A 64 -3.40 27.43 4.77
N ILE A 65 -3.33 27.85 3.51
CA ILE A 65 -3.69 29.22 3.13
C ILE A 65 -5.17 29.46 3.45
N MET A 66 -6.05 28.56 3.04
CA MET A 66 -7.49 28.74 3.23
C MET A 66 -7.95 28.59 4.69
N SER A 67 -7.35 27.68 5.45
CA SER A 67 -7.81 27.32 6.79
C SER A 67 -7.17 28.13 7.92
N VAL A 68 -5.97 28.68 7.71
CA VAL A 68 -5.22 29.40 8.75
C VAL A 68 -4.99 30.84 8.33
N LEU A 69 -4.42 31.06 7.14
CA LEU A 69 -3.98 32.40 6.73
C LEU A 69 -5.14 33.35 6.42
N ILE A 70 -6.19 32.86 5.73
CA ILE A 70 -7.37 33.67 5.40
C ILE A 70 -8.20 34.07 6.63
N PRO A 71 -8.53 33.17 7.58
CA PRO A 71 -9.26 33.56 8.79
C PRO A 71 -8.45 34.50 9.70
N ASP A 72 -7.14 34.29 9.86
CA ASP A 72 -6.30 35.19 10.67
C ASP A 72 -6.21 36.59 10.04
N LEU A 73 -6.13 36.66 8.71
CA LEU A 73 -6.13 37.93 7.98
C LEU A 73 -7.49 38.63 8.01
N LEU A 74 -8.60 37.89 7.80
CA LEU A 74 -9.96 38.44 7.85
C LEU A 74 -10.37 38.84 9.28
N GLY A 75 -10.02 38.04 10.29
CA GLY A 75 -10.30 38.34 11.70
C GLY A 75 -9.48 39.50 12.26
N THR A 76 -8.33 39.83 11.64
CA THR A 76 -7.56 41.04 11.95
C THR A 76 -8.13 42.30 11.29
N ILE A 77 -8.78 42.17 10.12
CA ILE A 77 -9.26 43.32 9.33
C ILE A 77 -10.74 43.65 9.59
N MET A 78 -11.54 42.69 10.07
CA MET A 78 -12.94 42.89 10.47
C MET A 78 -13.12 42.56 11.97
N PRO A 79 -13.11 43.57 12.87
CA PRO A 79 -13.48 43.39 14.27
C PRO A 79 -14.99 43.15 14.46
#